data_AF-A0A3M1L8A9-F1
#
_entry.id   AF-A0A3M1L8A9-F1
#
_cell.length_a   1.000
_cell.length_b   1.000
_cell.length_c   1.000
_cell.angle_alpha   90.00
_cell.angle_beta   90.00
_cell.angle_gamma   90.00
#
_symmetry.space_group_name_H-M   'P 1'
#
loop_
_entity.id
_entity.type
_entity.pdbx_description
1 polymer ?
#
loop_
_entity_poly.entity_id
_entity_poly.type
_entity_poly.pdbx_seq_one_letter_code
_entity_poly.pdbx_strand_id
1 'polypeptide(L)'
;MSIHKANVFELAAAAYEMEAGVLQGVLTRAQDGSWRVGEVTLDEWLSRYNGHELVLIAASLSEEREYDVQVCQTCGREYVGSTCPYCRSTWRRLRGR
;
A
#
# COMPACT_ATOMS: atom_id res chain seq x y z
N MET A 1 -10.81 7.12 -0.42
CA MET A 1 -9.99 6.71 0.74
C MET A 1 -8.60 6.41 0.19
N SER A 2 -7.58 7.13 0.62
CA SER A 2 -6.21 6.95 0.10
C SER A 2 -5.37 6.15 1.08
N ILE A 3 -4.52 5.27 0.55
CA ILE A 3 -3.61 4.45 1.36
C ILE A 3 -2.23 5.10 1.33
N HIS A 4 -1.57 5.18 2.49
CA HIS A 4 -0.21 5.68 2.59
C HIS A 4 0.76 4.79 1.81
N LYS A 5 1.74 5.42 1.16
CA LYS A 5 2.73 4.76 0.31
C LYS A 5 3.51 3.65 1.05
N ALA A 6 3.84 3.86 2.33
CA ALA A 6 4.51 2.85 3.16
C ALA A 6 3.68 1.57 3.33
N ASN A 7 2.38 1.69 3.60
CA ASN A 7 1.47 0.54 3.74
C ASN A 7 1.30 -0.21 2.41
N VAL A 8 1.45 0.49 1.28
CA VAL A 8 1.37 -0.11 -0.05
C VAL A 8 2.63 -0.88 -0.40
N PHE A 9 3.80 -0.41 0.05
CA PHE A 9 5.02 -1.20 -0.07
C PHE A 9 4.96 -2.47 0.79
N GLU A 10 4.42 -2.39 2.01
CA GLU A 10 4.19 -3.59 2.84
C GLU A 10 3.23 -4.58 2.16
N LEU A 11 2.12 -4.08 1.58
CA LEU A 11 1.17 -4.92 0.84
C LEU A 11 1.80 -5.56 -0.40
N ALA A 12 2.59 -4.80 -1.17
CA ALA A 12 3.28 -5.30 -2.35
C ALA A 12 4.30 -6.37 -1.97
N ALA A 13 5.07 -6.17 -0.89
CA ALA A 13 6.03 -7.15 -0.39
C ALA A 13 5.33 -8.46 0.02
N ALA A 14 4.24 -8.37 0.79
CA ALA A 14 3.46 -9.55 1.17
C ALA A 14 2.88 -10.29 -0.04
N ALA A 15 2.41 -9.56 -1.06
CA ALA A 15 1.92 -10.17 -2.30
C ALA A 15 3.04 -10.90 -3.05
N TYR A 16 4.25 -10.34 -3.11
CA TYR A 16 5.41 -11.02 -3.72
C TYR A 16 5.79 -12.30 -2.96
N GLU A 17 5.78 -12.30 -1.63
CA GLU A 17 6.03 -13.50 -0.82
C GLU A 17 5.00 -14.62 -1.06
N MET A 18 3.78 -14.25 -1.46
CA MET A 18 2.71 -15.18 -1.80
C MET A 18 2.67 -15.56 -3.29
N GLU A 19 3.68 -15.17 -4.07
CA GLU A 19 3.73 -15.36 -5.53
C GLU A 19 2.55 -14.70 -6.27
N ALA A 20 1.89 -13.72 -5.64
CA ALA A 20 0.82 -12.95 -6.23
C ALA A 20 1.37 -11.82 -7.12
N GLY A 21 0.62 -11.47 -8.15
CA GLY A 21 0.98 -10.35 -9.02
C GLY A 21 0.64 -9.00 -8.40
N VAL A 22 1.57 -8.06 -8.48
CA VAL A 22 1.34 -6.66 -8.11
C VAL A 22 1.45 -5.79 -9.36
N LEU A 23 0.53 -4.84 -9.52
CA LEU A 23 0.63 -3.79 -10.53
C LEU A 23 0.53 -2.43 -9.84
N GLN A 24 1.59 -1.64 -9.93
CA GLN A 24 1.68 -0.32 -9.29
C GLN A 24 1.98 0.75 -10.34
N GLY A 25 1.20 1.82 -10.32
CA GLY A 25 1.39 2.96 -11.21
C GLY A 25 0.17 3.87 -11.23
N VAL A 26 0.22 4.89 -12.09
CA VAL A 26 -0.91 5.77 -12.33
C VAL A 26 -1.91 5.05 -13.24
N LEU A 27 -3.16 4.94 -12.80
CA LEU A 27 -4.25 4.42 -13.63
C LEU A 27 -4.66 5.50 -14.64
N THR A 28 -4.48 5.22 -15.92
CA THR A 28 -4.88 6.11 -17.01
C THR A 28 -5.80 5.37 -17.99
N ARG A 29 -6.63 6.15 -18.67
CA ARG A 29 -7.44 5.64 -19.79
C ARG A 29 -6.80 6.08 -21.09
N ALA A 30 -6.37 5.13 -21.91
CA ALA A 30 -5.78 5.38 -23.20
C ALA A 30 -6.84 5.86 -24.23
N GLN A 31 -6.37 6.37 -25.37
CA GLN A 31 -7.25 6.90 -26.43
C GLN A 31 -8.12 5.81 -27.07
N ASP A 32 -7.64 4.58 -27.11
CA ASP A 32 -8.38 3.41 -27.57
C ASP A 32 -9.44 2.91 -26.54
N GLY A 33 -9.53 3.59 -25.39
CA GLY A 33 -10.47 3.29 -24.31
C GLY A 33 -9.98 2.26 -23.30
N SER A 34 -8.80 1.67 -23.50
CA SER A 34 -8.19 0.69 -22.60
C SER A 34 -7.70 1.33 -21.29
N TRP A 35 -7.70 0.53 -20.22
CA TRP A 35 -7.12 0.93 -18.94
C TRP A 35 -5.65 0.51 -18.87
N ARG A 36 -4.79 1.45 -18.47
CA ARG A 36 -3.36 1.22 -18.27
C ARG A 36 -2.94 1.61 -16.85
N VAL A 37 -2.01 0.86 -16.28
CA VAL A 37 -1.32 1.23 -15.05
C VAL A 37 0.15 1.43 -15.39
N GLY A 38 0.59 2.70 -15.42
CA GLY A 38 1.86 3.05 -16.05
C GLY A 38 1.89 2.62 -17.52
N GLU A 39 2.86 1.80 -17.89
CA GLU A 39 3.03 1.29 -19.27
C GLU A 39 2.35 -0.07 -19.54
N VAL A 40 1.68 -0.63 -18.55
CA VAL A 40 1.07 -1.97 -18.66
C VAL A 40 -0.42 -1.84 -18.92
N THR A 41 -0.92 -2.51 -19.95
CA THR A 41 -2.36 -2.63 -20.20
C THR A 41 -2.98 -3.60 -19.20
N LEU A 42 -4.09 -3.20 -18.56
CA LEU A 42 -4.71 -4.02 -17.52
C LEU A 42 -5.22 -5.37 -18.06
N ASP A 43 -5.73 -5.37 -19.29
CA ASP A 43 -6.20 -6.57 -19.98
C ASP A 43 -5.07 -7.60 -20.18
N GLU A 44 -3.94 -7.15 -20.70
CA GLU A 44 -2.74 -7.98 -20.87
C GLU A 44 -2.28 -8.57 -19.53
N TRP A 45 -2.26 -7.76 -18.48
CA TRP A 45 -1.87 -8.20 -17.15
C TRP A 45 -2.85 -9.20 -16.52
N LEU A 46 -4.15 -9.08 -16.79
CA LEU A 46 -5.18 -10.00 -16.30
C LEU A 46 -5.24 -11.30 -17.09
N SER A 47 -4.80 -11.30 -18.36
CA SER A 47 -4.83 -12.48 -19.23
C SER A 47 -4.13 -13.71 -18.62
N ARG A 48 -3.07 -13.49 -17.82
CA ARG A 48 -2.33 -14.56 -17.12
C ARG A 48 -3.11 -15.24 -15.98
N TYR A 49 -4.23 -14.65 -15.56
CA TYR A 49 -5.13 -15.20 -14.55
C TYR A 49 -6.44 -15.73 -15.14
N ASN A 50 -6.54 -15.82 -16.47
CA ASN A 50 -7.75 -16.31 -17.11
C ASN A 50 -8.09 -17.73 -16.64
N GLY A 51 -9.33 -17.93 -16.17
CA GLY A 51 -9.79 -19.21 -15.63
C GLY A 51 -9.45 -19.45 -14.15
N HIS A 52 -8.81 -18.50 -13.46
CA HIS A 52 -8.53 -18.56 -12.03
C HIS A 52 -9.52 -17.73 -11.22
N GLU A 53 -9.82 -18.15 -9.98
CA GLU A 53 -10.45 -17.28 -8.99
C GLU A 53 -9.43 -16.24 -8.51
N LEU A 54 -9.81 -14.97 -8.48
CA LEU A 54 -8.89 -13.86 -8.22
C LEU A 54 -9.41 -12.89 -7.16
N VAL A 55 -8.49 -12.38 -6.34
CA VAL A 55 -8.70 -11.23 -5.45
C VAL A 55 -7.96 -10.04 -6.04
N LEU A 56 -8.71 -8.99 -6.42
CA LEU A 56 -8.15 -7.74 -6.92
C LEU A 56 -8.24 -6.65 -5.84
N ILE A 57 -7.09 -6.11 -5.42
CA ILE A 57 -7.04 -4.99 -4.47
C ILE A 57 -6.61 -3.73 -5.23
N ALA A 58 -7.51 -2.76 -5.34
CA ALA A 58 -7.23 -1.46 -5.94
C ALA A 58 -7.30 -0.37 -4.86
N ALA A 59 -6.25 0.45 -4.77
CA ALA A 59 -6.17 1.54 -3.81
C ALA A 59 -5.59 2.80 -4.47
N SER A 60 -6.23 3.95 -4.21
CA SER A 60 -5.67 5.24 -4.60
C SER A 60 -4.49 5.57 -3.68
N LEU A 61 -3.31 5.76 -4.29
CA LEU A 61 -2.12 6.24 -3.61
C LEU A 61 -2.15 7.77 -3.69
N SER A 62 -2.39 8.44 -2.56
CA SER A 62 -2.22 9.90 -2.53
C SER A 62 -0.74 10.24 -2.46
N GLU A 63 -0.31 11.24 -3.23
CA GLU A 63 0.92 11.98 -2.94
C GLU A 63 0.80 12.51 -1.51
N GLU A 64 1.80 12.15 -0.71
CA GLU A 64 2.22 12.82 0.52
C GLU A 64 1.23 13.86 1.04
N ARG A 65 0.17 13.42 1.73
CA ARG A 65 -0.34 14.30 2.79
C ARG A 65 0.79 14.33 3.81
N GLU A 66 1.45 15.49 3.91
CA GLU A 66 2.27 15.82 5.07
C GLU A 66 1.53 15.27 6.28
N TYR A 67 2.13 14.29 6.95
CA TYR A 67 1.51 13.78 8.15
C TYR A 67 1.48 14.97 9.11
N ASP A 68 0.29 15.43 9.47
CA ASP A 68 0.15 16.34 10.60
C ASP A 68 0.89 15.71 11.78
N VAL A 69 1.81 16.47 12.36
CA VAL A 69 2.57 16.01 13.52
C VAL A 69 1.57 15.70 14.63
N GLN A 70 1.50 14.43 15.02
CA GLN A 70 0.56 13.95 16.03
C GLN A 70 1.28 13.85 17.37
N VAL A 71 0.63 14.24 18.45
CA VAL A 71 1.15 14.01 19.81
C VAL A 71 0.62 12.68 20.34
N CYS A 72 1.54 11.77 20.67
CA CYS A 72 1.20 10.47 21.23
C CYS A 72 0.48 10.63 22.57
N GLN A 73 -0.75 10.13 22.66
CA GLN A 73 -1.55 10.18 23.89
C GLN A 73 -1.00 9.29 25.03
N THR A 74 -0.01 8.44 24.74
CA THR A 74 0.63 7.55 25.74
C THR A 74 1.93 8.12 26.29
N CYS A 75 2.79 8.69 25.45
CA CYS A 75 4.11 9.16 25.86
C CYS A 75 4.35 10.65 25.64
N GLY A 76 3.39 11.39 25.09
CA GLY A 76 3.46 12.82 24.84
C GLY A 76 4.42 13.24 23.73
N ARG A 77 5.08 12.31 23.03
CA ARG A 77 6.01 12.64 21.94
C ARG A 77 5.27 12.90 20.64
N GLU A 78 5.76 13.89 19.91
CA GLU A 78 5.41 14.13 18.52
C GLU A 78 5.88 12.96 17.65
N TYR A 79 5.02 12.53 16.73
CA TYR A 79 5.35 11.50 15.75
C TYR A 79 4.56 11.70 14.46
N VAL A 80 5.09 11.08 13.41
CA VAL A 80 4.53 11.03 12.07
C VAL A 80 4.16 9.58 11.75
N GLY A 81 2.97 9.35 11.18
CA GLY A 81 2.48 8.01 10.82
C GLY A 81 1.25 7.56 11.61
N SER A 82 0.83 6.31 11.41
CA SER A 82 -0.40 5.75 12.00
C SER A 82 -0.26 5.28 13.45
N THR A 83 0.95 5.15 13.99
CA THR A 83 1.20 4.67 15.36
C THR A 83 2.52 5.22 15.90
N CYS A 84 2.55 5.58 17.18
CA CYS A 84 3.76 6.08 17.84
C CYS A 84 4.89 5.02 17.83
N PRO A 85 6.04 5.28 17.16
CA PRO A 85 7.13 4.31 17.03
C PRO A 85 7.84 4.04 18.36
N TYR A 86 7.87 5.02 19.27
CA TYR A 86 8.48 4.89 20.60
C TYR A 86 7.68 3.97 21.50
N CYS A 87 6.36 4.15 21.55
CA CYS A 87 5.49 3.25 22.30
C CYS A 87 5.54 1.85 21.68
N ARG A 88 5.40 1.73 20.35
CA ARG A 88 5.45 0.44 19.64
C ARG A 88 6.74 -0.34 19.94
N SER A 89 7.90 0.32 19.90
CA SER A 89 9.19 -0.33 20.19
C SER A 89 9.33 -0.71 21.66
N THR A 90 8.82 0.10 22.59
CA THR A 90 8.77 -0.22 24.03
C THR A 90 7.87 -1.43 24.30
N TRP A 91 6.68 -1.47 23.69
CA TRP A 91 5.77 -2.61 23.78
C TRP A 91 6.38 -3.90 23.22
N ARG A 92 7.14 -3.83 22.11
CA ARG A 92 7.87 -4.98 21.58
C ARG A 92 8.92 -5.50 22.55
N ARG A 93 9.72 -4.60 23.13
CA ARG A 93 10.74 -4.94 24.14
C ARG A 93 10.14 -5.58 25.39
N LEU A 94 9.03 -5.04 25.90
CA LEU A 94 8.34 -5.58 27.08
C LEU A 94 7.67 -6.94 26.83
N ARG A 95 7.36 -7.28 25.57
CA ARG A 95 6.81 -8.59 25.18
C ARG A 95 7.86 -9.57 24.64
N GLY A 96 9.16 -9.23 24.68
CA GLY A 96 10.25 -10.16 24.39
C GLY A 96 10.29 -10.71 22.96
N ARG A 97 9.91 -9.91 21.95
CA ARG A 97 10.08 -10.25 20.51
C ARG A 97 10.89 -9.18 19.79
#